data_AF-A0A415JV07-F1
#
_entry.id   AF-A0A415JV07-F1
#
_cell.length_a   1.000
_cell.length_b   1.000
_cell.length_c   1.000
_cell.angle_alpha   90.00
_cell.angle_beta   90.00
_cell.angle_gamma   90.00
#
_symmetry.space_group_name_H-M   'P 1'
#
loop_
_entity.id
_entity.type
_entity.pdbx_description
1 polymer ?
#
loop_
_entity_poly.entity_id
_entity_poly.type
_entity_poly.pdbx_seq_one_letter_code
_entity_poly.pdbx_strand_id
1 'polypeptide(L)'
;MERNDIKKANRKAMPGFLLITLVGAIVGGIVGFYSAKYGVERLAGSMKSAGAFFGKYVSSWILAAIAVITPMVVIPVYQKAKRMLLAWDGEDESICDIAEKKLNVILMISSIVLICAFFLISATYSGGFAMLDKNFNMYMLGIVAFLVILAEGIIIQQKAVDITKIMYPEKTASVYDLKFQKKWVESCDEAEKIMIGRCAFEAFKVTNSVCSALSVILAIGALTFDIGFLPSFVVCLIWLVSQCAYCRAAIKCNKVL
;
A
#
# COMPACT_ATOMS: atom_id res chain seq x y z
N MET A 1 -32.12 15.69 11.37
CA MET A 1 -32.71 14.52 10.68
C MET A 1 -33.69 13.89 11.63
N GLU A 2 -34.96 13.77 11.27
CA GLU A 2 -35.97 13.25 12.21
C GLU A 2 -35.84 11.73 12.36
N ARG A 3 -36.22 11.20 13.54
CA ARG A 3 -36.16 9.76 13.86
C ARG A 3 -36.94 8.89 12.85
N ASN A 4 -37.95 9.46 12.19
CA ASN A 4 -38.73 8.80 11.14
C ASN A 4 -37.93 8.66 9.83
N ASP A 5 -37.08 9.62 9.49
CA ASP A 5 -36.23 9.57 8.30
C ASP A 5 -35.18 8.45 8.41
N ILE A 6 -34.60 8.27 9.61
CA ILE A 6 -33.64 7.20 9.90
C ILE A 6 -34.30 5.82 9.72
N LYS A 7 -35.51 5.63 10.27
CA LYS A 7 -36.25 4.37 10.13
C LYS A 7 -36.62 4.09 8.67
N LYS A 8 -37.00 5.11 7.91
CA LYS A 8 -37.34 5.00 6.48
C LYS A 8 -36.13 4.61 5.64
N ALA A 9 -34.96 5.20 5.91
CA ALA A 9 -33.71 4.84 5.23
C ALA A 9 -33.33 3.37 5.49
N ASN A 10 -33.34 2.94 6.77
CA ASN A 10 -33.00 1.56 7.13
C ASN A 10 -33.98 0.54 6.53
N ARG A 11 -35.29 0.80 6.59
CA ARG A 11 -36.31 -0.09 6.01
C ARG A 11 -36.17 -0.24 4.49
N LYS A 12 -35.68 0.81 3.81
CA LYS A 12 -35.40 0.78 2.37
C LYS A 12 -34.15 -0.04 2.03
N ALA A 13 -33.10 0.03 2.85
CA ALA A 13 -31.82 -0.66 2.59
C ALA A 13 -31.79 -2.13 3.07
N MET A 14 -32.53 -2.46 4.13
CA MET A 14 -32.46 -3.75 4.83
C MET A 14 -32.76 -4.97 3.93
N PRO A 15 -33.78 -4.98 3.05
CA PRO A 15 -34.06 -6.14 2.20
C PRO A 15 -32.92 -6.46 1.23
N GLY A 16 -32.30 -5.43 0.65
CA GLY A 16 -31.15 -5.61 -0.26
C GLY A 16 -29.93 -6.19 0.47
N PHE A 17 -29.65 -5.70 1.68
CA PHE A 17 -28.56 -6.22 2.50
C PHE A 17 -28.76 -7.70 2.87
N LEU A 18 -29.98 -8.07 3.29
CA LEU A 18 -30.30 -9.46 3.64
C LEU A 18 -30.20 -10.38 2.42
N LEU A 19 -30.65 -9.93 1.25
CA LEU A 19 -30.53 -10.69 0.01
C LEU A 19 -29.07 -10.96 -0.36
N ILE A 20 -28.22 -9.94 -0.33
CA ILE A 20 -26.78 -10.07 -0.62
C ILE A 20 -26.12 -11.03 0.38
N THR A 21 -26.46 -10.93 1.66
CA THR A 21 -25.94 -11.81 2.71
C THR A 21 -26.34 -13.27 2.48
N LEU A 22 -27.60 -13.51 2.13
CA LEU A 22 -28.12 -14.85 1.83
C LEU A 22 -27.43 -15.46 0.59
N VAL A 23 -27.30 -14.70 -0.49
CA VAL A 23 -26.61 -15.14 -1.71
C VAL A 23 -25.14 -15.46 -1.40
N GLY A 24 -24.47 -14.60 -0.62
CA GLY A 24 -23.08 -14.84 -0.19
C GLY A 24 -22.93 -16.12 0.63
N ALA A 25 -23.85 -16.39 1.56
CA ALA A 25 -23.85 -17.61 2.36
C ALA A 25 -24.03 -18.88 1.49
N ILE A 26 -24.94 -18.84 0.52
CA ILE A 26 -25.18 -19.97 -0.41
C ILE A 26 -23.95 -20.23 -1.28
N VAL A 27 -23.39 -19.18 -1.90
CA VAL A 27 -22.19 -19.30 -2.75
C VAL A 27 -21.00 -19.82 -1.93
N GLY A 28 -20.78 -19.28 -0.73
CA GLY A 28 -19.73 -19.73 0.17
C GLY A 28 -19.89 -21.20 0.58
N GLY A 29 -21.11 -21.63 0.88
CA GLY A 29 -21.42 -23.03 1.20
C GLY A 29 -21.15 -23.99 0.05
N ILE A 30 -21.54 -23.63 -1.18
CA ILE A 30 -21.28 -24.43 -2.38
C ILE A 30 -19.76 -24.55 -2.62
N VAL A 31 -19.05 -23.42 -2.65
CA VAL A 31 -17.59 -23.41 -2.88
C VAL A 31 -16.86 -24.24 -1.82
N GLY A 32 -17.26 -24.11 -0.55
CA GLY A 32 -16.70 -24.91 0.55
C GLY A 32 -16.93 -26.41 0.37
N PHE A 33 -18.15 -26.82 0.03
CA PHE A 33 -18.49 -28.23 -0.20
C PHE A 33 -17.69 -28.85 -1.36
N TYR A 34 -17.60 -28.16 -2.49
CA TYR A 34 -16.82 -28.64 -3.64
C TYR A 34 -15.32 -28.69 -3.33
N SER A 35 -14.80 -27.70 -2.61
CA SER A 35 -13.37 -27.68 -2.21
C SER A 35 -13.02 -28.87 -1.30
N ALA A 36 -13.90 -29.22 -0.35
CA ALA A 36 -13.72 -30.36 0.52
C ALA A 36 -13.86 -31.70 -0.22
N LYS A 37 -14.79 -31.79 -1.18
CA LYS A 37 -15.10 -33.05 -1.89
C LYS A 37 -14.08 -33.41 -2.97
N TYR A 38 -13.56 -32.42 -3.71
CA TYR A 38 -12.74 -32.66 -4.90
C TYR A 38 -11.22 -32.49 -4.66
N GLY A 39 -10.80 -32.23 -3.42
CA GLY A 39 -9.39 -32.26 -3.03
C GLY A 39 -8.51 -31.35 -3.87
N VAL A 40 -8.40 -30.08 -3.48
CA VAL A 40 -7.56 -29.07 -4.17
C VAL A 40 -6.05 -29.32 -4.00
N GLU A 41 -5.66 -30.49 -3.48
CA GLU A 41 -4.31 -30.87 -3.03
C GLU A 41 -3.25 -30.73 -4.13
N ARG A 42 -3.58 -31.10 -5.37
CA ARG A 42 -2.65 -30.97 -6.51
C ARG A 42 -2.32 -29.50 -6.81
N LEU A 43 -3.31 -28.61 -6.71
CA LEU A 43 -3.10 -27.17 -6.89
C LEU A 43 -2.35 -26.58 -5.69
N ALA A 44 -2.69 -26.98 -4.47
CA ALA A 44 -1.99 -26.57 -3.25
C ALA A 44 -0.50 -26.96 -3.28
N GLY A 45 -0.18 -28.21 -3.64
CA GLY A 45 1.20 -28.67 -3.79
C GLY A 45 1.96 -27.94 -4.90
N SER A 46 1.30 -27.65 -6.02
CA SER A 46 1.88 -26.86 -7.13
C SER A 46 2.17 -25.42 -6.70
N MET A 47 1.26 -24.80 -5.93
CA MET A 47 1.44 -23.43 -5.44
C MET A 47 2.57 -23.33 -4.40
N LYS A 48 2.64 -24.30 -3.48
CA LYS A 48 3.71 -24.37 -2.46
C LYS A 48 5.08 -24.56 -3.10
N SER A 49 5.19 -25.45 -4.09
CA SER A 49 6.44 -25.66 -4.82
C SER A 49 6.84 -24.45 -5.68
N ALA A 50 5.88 -23.80 -6.35
CA ALA A 50 6.11 -22.56 -7.07
C ALA A 50 6.59 -21.43 -6.15
N GLY A 51 5.98 -21.28 -4.96
CA GLY A 51 6.40 -20.31 -3.95
C GLY A 51 7.82 -20.57 -3.45
N ALA A 52 8.16 -21.83 -3.16
CA ALA A 52 9.51 -22.22 -2.75
C ALA A 52 10.55 -21.98 -3.86
N PHE A 53 10.21 -22.29 -5.12
CA PHE A 53 11.07 -22.00 -6.27
C PHE A 53 11.28 -20.50 -6.45
N PHE A 54 10.20 -19.72 -6.37
CA PHE A 54 10.21 -18.28 -6.50
C PHE A 54 11.10 -17.62 -5.45
N GLY A 55 10.90 -17.97 -4.17
CA GLY A 55 11.72 -17.44 -3.07
C GLY A 55 13.18 -17.87 -3.15
N LYS A 56 13.44 -19.10 -3.60
CA LYS A 56 14.82 -19.63 -3.67
C LYS A 56 15.64 -19.03 -4.81
N TYR A 57 15.04 -18.88 -5.99
CA TYR A 57 15.80 -18.65 -7.22
C TYR A 57 15.42 -17.38 -7.98
N VAL A 58 14.29 -16.74 -7.68
CA VAL A 58 13.74 -15.67 -8.52
C VAL A 58 13.68 -14.33 -7.78
N SER A 59 13.23 -14.32 -6.53
CA SER A 59 12.95 -13.08 -5.79
C SER A 59 14.15 -12.13 -5.68
N SER A 60 15.35 -12.65 -5.40
CA SER A 60 16.57 -11.83 -5.27
C SER A 60 16.99 -11.19 -6.59
N TRP A 61 16.79 -11.88 -7.72
CA TRP A 61 17.07 -11.32 -9.05
C TRP A 61 16.06 -10.25 -9.44
N ILE A 62 14.78 -10.44 -9.09
CA ILE A 62 13.78 -9.38 -9.28
C ILE A 62 14.12 -8.16 -8.43
N LEU A 63 14.54 -8.34 -7.17
CA LEU A 63 15.02 -7.23 -6.33
C LEU A 63 16.17 -6.48 -7.00
N ALA A 64 17.19 -7.21 -7.48
CA ALA A 64 18.33 -6.60 -8.15
C ALA A 64 17.91 -5.84 -9.43
N ALA A 65 16.99 -6.40 -10.22
CA ALA A 65 16.45 -5.74 -11.40
C ALA A 65 15.67 -4.46 -11.04
N ILE A 66 14.83 -4.49 -10.01
CA ILE A 66 14.09 -3.32 -9.52
C ILE A 66 15.05 -2.22 -9.07
N ALA A 67 16.12 -2.56 -8.33
CA ALA A 67 17.14 -1.62 -7.89
C ALA A 67 17.82 -0.91 -9.08
N VAL A 68 17.99 -1.59 -10.21
CA VAL A 68 18.57 -0.97 -11.42
C VAL A 68 17.54 -0.18 -12.22
N ILE A 69 16.32 -0.69 -12.37
CA ILE A 69 15.27 -0.09 -13.20
C ILE A 69 14.68 1.17 -12.55
N THR A 70 14.51 1.18 -11.23
CA THR A 70 13.91 2.30 -10.50
C THR A 70 14.59 3.65 -10.80
N PRO A 71 15.92 3.80 -10.67
CA PRO A 71 16.59 5.05 -11.01
C PRO A 71 16.49 5.37 -12.51
N MET A 72 16.52 4.36 -13.40
CA MET A 72 16.36 4.57 -14.85
C MET A 72 15.01 5.19 -15.21
N VAL A 73 13.94 4.84 -14.49
CA VAL A 73 12.60 5.39 -14.71
C VAL A 73 12.41 6.73 -13.99
N VAL A 74 12.86 6.83 -12.74
CA VAL A 74 12.59 7.99 -11.89
C VAL A 74 13.45 9.20 -12.24
N ILE A 75 14.75 8.99 -12.51
CA ILE A 75 15.71 10.10 -12.75
C ILE A 75 15.29 10.96 -13.95
N PRO A 76 14.92 10.43 -15.12
CA PRO A 76 14.53 11.26 -16.26
C PRO A 76 13.27 12.09 -15.99
N VAL A 77 12.28 11.51 -15.30
CA VAL A 77 11.04 12.23 -14.96
C VAL A 77 11.34 13.35 -13.95
N TYR A 78 12.19 13.07 -12.96
CA TYR A 78 12.65 14.04 -11.98
C TYR A 78 13.43 15.18 -12.63
N GLN A 79 14.38 14.88 -13.51
CA GLN A 79 15.17 15.90 -14.21
C GLN A 79 14.30 16.80 -15.08
N LYS A 80 13.28 16.24 -15.74
CA LYS A 80 12.31 17.04 -16.50
C LYS A 80 11.54 17.99 -15.59
N ALA A 81 10.97 17.50 -14.49
CA ALA A 81 10.26 18.35 -13.51
C ALA A 81 11.18 19.44 -12.94
N LYS A 82 12.41 19.08 -12.58
CA LYS A 82 13.42 20.02 -12.08
C LYS A 82 13.76 21.12 -13.08
N ARG A 83 14.02 20.77 -14.34
CA ARG A 83 14.37 21.76 -15.37
C ARG A 83 13.21 22.71 -15.64
N MET A 84 11.98 22.19 -15.66
CA MET A 84 10.78 23.03 -15.81
C MET A 84 10.67 24.05 -14.67
N LEU A 85 10.82 23.60 -13.42
CA LEU A 85 10.70 24.48 -12.25
C LEU A 85 11.87 25.46 -12.08
N LEU A 86 13.08 25.11 -12.54
CA LEU A 86 14.21 26.04 -12.53
C LEU A 86 14.10 27.14 -13.61
N ALA A 87 13.33 26.88 -14.67
CA ALA A 87 13.04 27.86 -15.72
C ALA A 87 11.73 28.61 -15.48
N TRP A 88 11.01 28.28 -14.40
CA TRP A 88 9.76 28.91 -14.02
C TRP A 88 10.03 30.30 -13.43
N ASP A 89 9.26 31.29 -13.87
CA ASP A 89 9.35 32.69 -13.47
C ASP A 89 8.56 33.02 -12.19
N GLY A 90 7.74 32.09 -11.71
CA GLY A 90 6.92 32.26 -10.51
C GLY A 90 5.45 32.61 -10.79
N GLU A 91 5.07 32.87 -12.05
CA GLU A 91 3.73 33.36 -12.39
C GLU A 91 2.83 32.28 -13.00
N ASP A 92 3.39 31.38 -13.82
CA ASP A 92 2.59 30.35 -14.52
C ASP A 92 2.29 29.14 -13.61
N GLU A 93 1.11 29.15 -12.99
CA GLU A 93 0.61 28.07 -12.13
C GLU A 93 0.47 26.72 -12.87
N SER A 94 0.31 26.73 -14.20
CA SER A 94 0.19 25.48 -14.98
C SER A 94 1.49 24.68 -15.01
N ILE A 95 2.64 25.35 -14.90
CA ILE A 95 3.95 24.69 -14.79
C ILE A 95 4.05 23.96 -13.43
N CYS A 96 3.56 24.59 -12.36
CA CYS A 96 3.50 23.97 -11.04
C CYS A 96 2.60 22.73 -11.04
N ASP A 97 1.40 22.80 -11.63
CA ASP A 97 0.50 21.64 -11.75
C ASP A 97 1.14 20.46 -12.48
N ILE A 98 1.82 20.75 -13.61
CA ILE A 98 2.50 19.70 -14.39
C ILE A 98 3.67 19.10 -13.61
N ALA A 99 4.44 19.93 -12.90
CA ALA A 99 5.55 19.47 -12.10
C ALA A 99 5.08 18.64 -10.91
N GLU A 100 4.05 19.10 -10.18
CA GLU A 100 3.46 18.38 -9.05
C GLU A 100 2.92 17.02 -9.49
N LYS A 101 2.21 16.95 -10.63
CA LYS A 101 1.75 15.67 -11.19
C LYS A 101 2.91 14.71 -11.46
N LYS A 102 4.03 15.20 -12.00
CA LYS A 102 5.23 14.37 -12.22
C LYS A 102 5.85 13.90 -10.90
N LEU A 103 5.93 14.76 -9.90
CA LEU A 103 6.45 14.42 -8.57
C LEU A 103 5.56 13.39 -7.87
N ASN A 104 4.23 13.56 -7.93
CA ASN A 104 3.27 12.61 -7.37
C ASN A 104 3.37 11.22 -8.04
N VAL A 105 3.58 11.17 -9.36
CA VAL A 105 3.84 9.90 -10.07
C VAL A 105 5.16 9.27 -9.60
N ILE A 106 6.22 10.06 -9.43
CA ILE A 106 7.50 9.57 -8.91
C ILE A 106 7.34 8.98 -7.50
N LEU A 107 6.65 9.69 -6.59
CA LEU A 107 6.41 9.23 -5.23
C LEU A 107 5.53 7.97 -5.19
N MET A 108 4.54 7.88 -6.07
CA MET A 108 3.70 6.69 -6.22
C MET A 108 4.54 5.49 -6.69
N ILE A 109 5.37 5.64 -7.73
CA ILE A 109 6.28 4.59 -8.21
C ILE A 109 7.23 4.16 -7.09
N SER A 110 7.85 5.11 -6.39
CA SER A 110 8.75 4.82 -5.28
C SER A 110 8.07 4.04 -4.16
N SER A 111 6.81 4.37 -3.85
CA SER A 111 6.02 3.67 -2.83
C SER A 111 5.70 2.23 -3.26
N ILE A 112 5.32 2.03 -4.52
CA ILE A 112 5.05 0.69 -5.09
C ILE A 112 6.33 -0.16 -5.06
N VAL A 113 7.45 0.39 -5.53
CA VAL A 113 8.76 -0.27 -5.51
C VAL A 113 9.15 -0.71 -4.11
N LEU A 114 8.97 0.15 -3.11
CA LEU A 114 9.28 -0.15 -1.72
C LEU A 114 8.42 -1.31 -1.19
N ILE A 115 7.10 -1.29 -1.43
CA ILE A 115 6.19 -2.36 -1.02
C ILE A 115 6.56 -3.69 -1.70
N CYS A 116 6.85 -3.65 -3.01
CA CYS A 116 7.33 -4.83 -3.75
C CYS A 116 8.65 -5.35 -3.18
N ALA A 117 9.58 -4.47 -2.80
CA ALA A 117 10.86 -4.86 -2.23
C ALA A 117 10.69 -5.57 -0.89
N PHE A 118 9.81 -5.07 -0.01
CA PHE A 118 9.46 -5.74 1.25
C PHE A 118 8.85 -7.13 1.05
N PHE A 119 7.97 -7.28 0.05
CA PHE A 119 7.44 -8.60 -0.31
C PHE A 119 8.54 -9.53 -0.82
N LEU A 120 9.39 -9.08 -1.74
CA LEU A 120 10.41 -9.91 -2.37
C LEU A 120 11.52 -10.34 -1.39
N ILE A 121 11.89 -9.48 -0.42
CA ILE A 121 12.85 -9.88 0.61
C ILE A 121 12.23 -10.91 1.56
N SER A 122 10.94 -10.77 1.90
CA SER A 122 10.21 -11.80 2.65
C SER A 122 10.11 -13.12 1.88
N ALA A 123 9.85 -13.07 0.57
CA ALA A 123 9.86 -14.24 -0.29
C ALA A 123 11.24 -14.93 -0.32
N THR A 124 12.32 -14.15 -0.38
CA THR A 124 13.70 -14.66 -0.30
C THR A 124 13.94 -15.39 1.02
N TYR A 125 13.38 -14.89 2.12
CA TYR A 125 13.53 -15.48 3.45
C TYR A 125 12.59 -16.66 3.73
N SER A 126 11.60 -16.91 2.88
CA SER A 126 10.58 -17.94 3.11
C SER A 126 11.13 -19.37 3.27
N GLY A 127 12.32 -19.66 2.74
CA GLY A 127 13.01 -20.94 2.91
C GLY A 127 13.66 -21.16 4.28
N GLY A 128 13.68 -20.14 5.15
CA GLY A 128 14.27 -20.20 6.49
C GLY A 128 15.79 -20.37 6.52
N PHE A 129 16.34 -20.56 7.73
CA PHE A 129 17.80 -20.65 7.95
C PHE A 129 18.47 -21.81 7.20
N ALA A 130 17.80 -22.96 7.07
CA ALA A 130 18.35 -24.11 6.35
C ALA A 130 18.63 -23.83 4.86
N MET A 131 17.88 -22.90 4.25
CA MET A 131 18.09 -22.50 2.86
C MET A 131 19.14 -21.39 2.73
N LEU A 132 19.31 -20.57 3.78
CA LEU A 132 20.34 -19.54 3.88
C LEU A 132 21.74 -20.13 3.76
N ASP A 133 22.03 -21.22 4.48
CA ASP A 133 23.33 -21.89 4.42
C ASP A 133 23.64 -22.45 3.03
N LYS A 134 22.62 -22.93 2.32
CA LYS A 134 22.78 -23.57 1.00
C LYS A 134 22.85 -22.58 -0.17
N ASN A 135 22.27 -21.40 -0.04
CA ASN A 135 22.17 -20.42 -1.14
C ASN A 135 22.57 -19.02 -0.67
N PHE A 136 23.54 -18.92 0.22
CA PHE A 136 23.96 -17.68 0.89
C PHE A 136 24.12 -16.49 -0.07
N ASN A 137 24.70 -16.73 -1.25
CA ASN A 137 24.90 -15.70 -2.28
C ASN A 137 23.58 -15.06 -2.75
N MET A 138 22.49 -15.82 -2.88
CA MET A 138 21.18 -15.30 -3.28
C MET A 138 20.53 -14.49 -2.17
N TYR A 139 20.73 -14.87 -0.91
CA TYR A 139 20.30 -14.09 0.25
C TYR A 139 21.05 -12.76 0.31
N MET A 140 22.38 -12.80 0.17
CA MET A 140 23.21 -11.59 0.16
C MET A 140 22.86 -10.65 -0.99
N LEU A 141 22.62 -11.19 -2.20
CA LEU A 141 22.13 -10.41 -3.33
C LEU A 141 20.80 -9.71 -2.99
N GLY A 142 19.84 -10.46 -2.44
CA GLY A 142 18.54 -9.92 -2.03
C GLY A 142 18.66 -8.82 -0.97
N ILE A 143 19.50 -9.03 0.04
CA ILE A 143 19.76 -8.04 1.11
C ILE A 143 20.37 -6.77 0.55
N VAL A 144 21.44 -6.89 -0.24
CA VAL A 144 22.13 -5.73 -0.82
C VAL A 144 21.18 -4.96 -1.74
N ALA A 145 20.47 -5.65 -2.64
CA ALA A 145 19.50 -5.02 -3.52
C ALA A 145 18.36 -4.32 -2.76
N PHE A 146 17.85 -4.95 -1.69
CA PHE A 146 16.84 -4.37 -0.82
C PHE A 146 17.35 -3.09 -0.13
N LEU A 147 18.56 -3.09 0.42
CA LEU A 147 19.17 -1.91 1.04
C LEU A 147 19.39 -0.77 0.04
N VAL A 148 19.79 -1.10 -1.20
CA VAL A 148 19.90 -0.12 -2.29
C VAL A 148 18.53 0.52 -2.56
N ILE A 149 17.47 -0.28 -2.69
CA ILE A 149 16.10 0.24 -2.89
C ILE A 149 15.64 1.13 -1.73
N LEU A 150 15.98 0.78 -0.47
CA LEU A 150 15.69 1.65 0.68
C LEU A 150 16.41 3.01 0.55
N ALA A 151 17.70 2.99 0.21
CA ALA A 151 18.48 4.22 0.03
C ALA A 151 17.93 5.06 -1.14
N GLU A 152 17.58 4.43 -2.25
CA GLU A 152 16.93 5.10 -3.39
C GLU A 152 15.60 5.73 -3.00
N GLY A 153 14.74 5.02 -2.27
CA GLY A 153 13.46 5.55 -1.80
C GLY A 153 13.64 6.80 -0.94
N ILE A 154 14.61 6.81 -0.02
CA ILE A 154 14.95 7.97 0.80
C ILE A 154 15.42 9.14 -0.08
N ILE A 155 16.34 8.89 -1.02
CA ILE A 155 16.87 9.93 -1.92
C ILE A 155 15.77 10.48 -2.84
N ILE A 156 14.90 9.63 -3.36
CA ILE A 156 13.77 10.02 -4.23
C ILE A 156 12.79 10.89 -3.44
N GLN A 157 12.41 10.47 -2.23
CA GLN A 157 11.51 11.24 -1.38
C GLN A 157 12.11 12.59 -1.00
N GLN A 158 13.40 12.61 -0.62
CA GLN A 158 14.12 13.85 -0.32
C GLN A 158 14.11 14.79 -1.53
N LYS A 159 14.51 14.30 -2.71
CA LYS A 159 14.56 15.09 -3.94
C LYS A 159 13.20 15.61 -4.37
N ALA A 160 12.14 14.80 -4.23
CA ALA A 160 10.79 15.23 -4.55
C ALA A 160 10.35 16.37 -3.62
N VAL A 161 10.55 16.20 -2.31
CA VAL A 161 10.24 17.24 -1.32
C VAL A 161 11.05 18.51 -1.57
N ASP A 162 12.35 18.41 -1.83
CA ASP A 162 13.18 19.59 -2.06
C ASP A 162 12.79 20.36 -3.32
N ILE A 163 12.28 19.69 -4.37
CA ILE A 163 11.70 20.38 -5.52
C ILE A 163 10.36 21.01 -5.18
N THR A 164 9.49 20.33 -4.41
CA THR A 164 8.21 20.90 -3.96
C THR A 164 8.41 22.23 -3.23
N LYS A 165 9.51 22.39 -2.49
CA LYS A 165 9.85 23.65 -1.81
C LYS A 165 10.19 24.81 -2.75
N ILE A 166 10.50 24.55 -4.02
CA ILE A 166 10.69 25.62 -5.03
C ILE A 166 9.34 26.24 -5.37
N MET A 167 8.30 25.40 -5.51
CA MET A 167 6.92 25.84 -5.76
C MET A 167 6.28 26.45 -4.50
N TYR A 168 6.64 25.92 -3.34
CA TYR A 168 6.06 26.26 -2.03
C TYR A 168 7.14 26.61 -1.00
N PRO A 169 7.71 27.83 -1.03
CA PRO A 169 8.84 28.23 -0.17
C PRO A 169 8.55 28.19 1.33
N GLU A 170 7.28 28.24 1.73
CA GLU A 170 6.83 28.13 3.12
C GLU A 170 7.03 26.72 3.71
N LYS A 171 7.19 25.69 2.87
CA LYS A 171 7.45 24.31 3.30
C LYS A 171 8.90 24.12 3.73
N THR A 172 9.18 24.27 5.01
CA THR A 172 10.56 24.18 5.53
C THR A 172 10.94 22.81 6.12
N ALA A 173 10.01 21.86 6.17
CA ALA A 173 10.26 20.56 6.79
C ALA A 173 11.28 19.70 6.01
N SER A 174 12.14 19.00 6.74
CA SER A 174 13.13 18.08 6.18
C SER A 174 12.63 16.64 6.26
N VAL A 175 12.79 15.86 5.18
CA VAL A 175 12.42 14.43 5.12
C VAL A 175 13.16 13.60 6.17
N TYR A 176 14.35 14.04 6.58
CA TYR A 176 15.16 13.38 7.61
C TYR A 176 14.67 13.63 9.04
N ASP A 177 13.67 14.51 9.22
CA ASP A 177 13.09 14.77 10.54
C ASP A 177 12.13 13.64 10.93
N LEU A 178 12.28 13.08 12.13
CA LEU A 178 11.38 12.06 12.66
C LEU A 178 9.92 12.53 12.77
N LYS A 179 9.70 13.85 12.83
CA LYS A 179 8.38 14.49 12.84
C LYS A 179 8.02 15.12 11.50
N PHE A 180 8.69 14.73 10.40
CA PHE A 180 8.48 15.29 9.06
C PHE A 180 7.00 15.41 8.70
N GLN A 181 6.23 14.32 8.78
CA GLN A 181 4.79 14.32 8.45
C GLN A 181 3.99 15.35 9.24
N LYS A 182 4.29 15.48 10.55
CA LYS A 182 3.62 16.45 11.41
C LYS A 182 3.99 17.88 11.00
N LYS A 183 5.29 18.17 10.85
CA LYS A 183 5.79 19.49 10.45
C LYS A 183 5.30 19.89 9.06
N TRP A 184 5.23 18.93 8.13
CA TRP A 184 4.73 19.12 6.78
C TRP A 184 3.27 19.58 6.81
N VAL A 185 2.40 18.85 7.51
CA VAL A 185 0.98 19.22 7.64
C VAL A 185 0.78 20.52 8.41
N GLU A 186 1.63 20.84 9.39
CA GLU A 186 1.59 22.12 10.11
C GLU A 186 1.94 23.32 9.21
N SER A 187 2.80 23.13 8.20
CA SER A 187 3.11 24.14 7.18
C SER A 187 2.06 24.25 6.07
N CYS A 188 1.02 23.41 6.09
CA CYS A 188 -0.07 23.49 5.12
C CYS A 188 -1.11 24.55 5.50
N ASP A 189 -1.66 25.19 4.49
CA ASP A 189 -2.85 26.02 4.66
C ASP A 189 -4.11 25.14 4.89
N GLU A 190 -5.25 25.80 5.11
CA GLU A 190 -6.50 25.09 5.38
C GLU A 190 -7.05 24.33 4.16
N ALA A 191 -6.83 24.83 2.94
CA ALA A 191 -7.29 24.17 1.73
C ALA A 191 -6.50 22.88 1.46
N GLU A 192 -5.17 22.93 1.62
CA GLU A 192 -4.28 21.76 1.54
C GLU A 192 -4.62 20.72 2.62
N LYS A 193 -4.86 21.14 3.86
CA LYS A 193 -5.28 20.22 4.94
C LYS A 193 -6.60 19.53 4.63
N ILE A 194 -7.58 20.26 4.09
CA ILE A 194 -8.86 19.68 3.65
C ILE A 194 -8.62 18.67 2.53
N MET A 195 -7.76 18.99 1.56
CA MET A 195 -7.40 18.08 0.47
C MET A 195 -6.73 16.81 0.98
N ILE A 196 -5.73 16.91 1.87
CA ILE A 196 -5.11 15.75 2.54
C ILE A 196 -6.17 14.91 3.25
N GLY A 197 -7.11 15.54 3.96
CA GLY A 197 -8.22 14.86 4.61
C GLY A 197 -9.12 14.08 3.65
N ARG A 198 -9.47 14.67 2.50
CA ARG A 198 -10.25 14.00 1.44
C ARG A 198 -9.51 12.82 0.83
N CYS A 199 -8.23 12.99 0.50
CA CYS A 199 -7.38 11.92 -0.02
C CYS A 199 -7.22 10.78 1.00
N ALA A 200 -6.99 11.10 2.27
CA ALA A 200 -6.89 10.11 3.34
C ALA A 200 -8.19 9.34 3.55
N PHE A 201 -9.35 10.00 3.47
CA PHE A 201 -10.65 9.35 3.57
C PHE A 201 -10.90 8.38 2.39
N GLU A 202 -10.57 8.77 1.17
CA GLU A 202 -10.72 7.88 0.01
C GLU A 202 -9.78 6.68 0.10
N ALA A 203 -8.52 6.89 0.51
CA ALA A 203 -7.58 5.80 0.78
C ALA A 203 -8.08 4.86 1.89
N PHE A 204 -8.67 5.40 2.96
CA PHE A 204 -9.27 4.62 4.04
C PHE A 204 -10.43 3.74 3.54
N LYS A 205 -11.34 4.29 2.72
CA LYS A 205 -12.44 3.53 2.12
C LYS A 205 -11.94 2.36 1.27
N VAL A 206 -10.99 2.63 0.38
CA VAL A 206 -10.40 1.59 -0.47
C VAL A 206 -9.71 0.53 0.39
N THR A 207 -8.93 0.95 1.40
CA THR A 207 -8.24 0.04 2.33
C THR A 207 -9.24 -0.86 3.05
N ASN A 208 -10.33 -0.32 3.58
CA ASN A 208 -11.37 -1.10 4.26
C ASN A 208 -12.02 -2.13 3.32
N SER A 209 -12.31 -1.74 2.08
CA SER A 209 -12.88 -2.66 1.08
C SER A 209 -11.91 -3.79 0.73
N VAL A 210 -10.63 -3.45 0.48
CA VAL A 210 -9.59 -4.42 0.13
C VAL A 210 -9.29 -5.36 1.29
N CYS A 211 -9.14 -4.85 2.52
CA CYS A 211 -8.94 -5.68 3.71
C CYS A 211 -10.10 -6.65 3.92
N SER A 212 -11.35 -6.18 3.79
CA SER A 212 -12.53 -7.04 3.92
C SER A 212 -12.54 -8.15 2.88
N ALA A 213 -12.28 -7.83 1.60
CA ALA A 213 -12.22 -8.82 0.52
C ALA A 213 -11.06 -9.83 0.74
N LEU A 214 -9.88 -9.34 1.09
CA LEU A 214 -8.71 -10.19 1.34
C LEU A 214 -8.92 -11.12 2.54
N SER A 215 -9.56 -10.68 3.62
CA SER A 215 -9.86 -11.55 4.76
C SER A 215 -10.74 -12.74 4.35
N VAL A 216 -11.72 -12.53 3.48
CA VAL A 216 -12.56 -13.62 2.95
C VAL A 216 -11.76 -14.54 2.03
N ILE A 217 -10.98 -13.97 1.11
CA ILE A 217 -10.15 -14.74 0.18
C ILE A 217 -9.13 -15.60 0.93
N LEU A 218 -8.48 -15.04 1.96
CA LEU A 218 -7.49 -15.76 2.76
C LEU A 218 -8.13 -16.81 3.68
N ALA A 219 -9.33 -16.58 4.18
CA ALA A 219 -10.07 -17.60 4.93
C ALA A 219 -10.41 -18.82 4.05
N ILE A 220 -10.85 -18.59 2.81
CA ILE A 220 -11.04 -19.65 1.82
C ILE A 220 -9.69 -20.30 1.48
N GLY A 221 -8.67 -19.47 1.26
CA GLY A 221 -7.31 -19.93 0.96
C GLY A 221 -6.71 -20.83 2.04
N ALA A 222 -7.01 -20.57 3.32
CA ALA A 222 -6.59 -21.41 4.43
C ALA A 222 -7.18 -22.83 4.32
N LEU A 223 -8.44 -22.95 3.90
CA LEU A 223 -9.10 -24.24 3.68
C LEU A 223 -8.56 -24.97 2.43
N THR A 224 -8.27 -24.23 1.36
CA THR A 224 -7.93 -24.84 0.06
C THR A 224 -6.45 -25.10 -0.14
N PHE A 225 -5.58 -24.31 0.51
CA PHE A 225 -4.14 -24.29 0.26
C PHE A 225 -3.28 -24.55 1.49
N ASP A 226 -3.89 -24.76 2.66
CA ASP A 226 -3.19 -25.01 3.93
C ASP A 226 -2.15 -23.90 4.25
N ILE A 227 -2.49 -22.65 3.93
CA ILE A 227 -1.64 -21.47 4.22
C ILE A 227 -1.70 -21.05 5.70
N GLY A 228 -2.51 -21.73 6.51
CA GLY A 228 -2.78 -21.38 7.90
C GLY A 228 -3.55 -20.06 8.07
N PHE A 229 -3.71 -19.62 9.32
CA PHE A 229 -4.47 -18.41 9.66
C PHE A 229 -3.63 -17.12 9.66
N LEU A 230 -2.30 -17.23 9.68
CA LEU A 230 -1.39 -16.08 9.84
C LEU A 230 -1.58 -15.00 8.77
N PRO A 231 -1.71 -15.30 7.46
CA PRO A 231 -1.97 -14.27 6.46
C PRO A 231 -3.25 -13.48 6.74
N SER A 232 -4.33 -14.17 7.09
CA SER A 232 -5.61 -13.53 7.44
C SER A 232 -5.49 -12.70 8.71
N PHE A 233 -4.74 -13.17 9.71
CA PHE A 233 -4.51 -12.42 10.94
C PHE A 233 -3.81 -11.09 10.69
N VAL A 234 -2.76 -11.08 9.86
CA VAL A 234 -2.02 -9.84 9.51
C VAL A 234 -2.93 -8.84 8.79
N VAL A 235 -3.76 -9.30 7.85
CA VAL A 235 -4.75 -8.43 7.17
C VAL A 235 -5.76 -7.86 8.17
N CYS A 236 -6.30 -8.68 9.07
CA CYS A 236 -7.22 -8.21 10.12
C CYS A 236 -6.55 -7.23 11.09
N LEU A 237 -5.27 -7.41 11.41
CA LEU A 237 -4.51 -6.48 12.25
C LEU A 237 -4.38 -5.11 11.58
N ILE A 238 -3.98 -5.07 10.30
CA ILE A 238 -3.90 -3.82 9.52
C ILE A 238 -5.27 -3.14 9.50
N TRP A 239 -6.32 -3.91 9.24
CA TRP A 239 -7.68 -3.40 9.17
C TRP A 239 -8.14 -2.82 10.51
N LEU A 240 -7.89 -3.54 11.61
CA LEU A 240 -8.20 -3.10 12.97
C LEU A 240 -7.47 -1.81 13.32
N VAL A 241 -6.16 -1.75 13.07
CA VAL A 241 -5.35 -0.55 13.33
C VAL A 241 -5.88 0.65 12.55
N SER A 242 -6.16 0.47 11.25
CA SER A 242 -6.74 1.52 10.39
C SER A 242 -8.07 2.02 10.95
N GLN A 243 -8.97 1.11 11.30
CA GLN A 243 -10.29 1.44 11.85
C GLN A 243 -10.19 2.17 13.19
N CYS A 244 -9.35 1.68 14.11
CA CYS A 244 -9.13 2.31 15.41
C CYS A 244 -8.49 3.71 15.26
N ALA A 245 -7.52 3.86 14.36
CA ALA A 245 -6.88 5.15 14.10
C ALA A 245 -7.89 6.17 13.55
N TYR A 246 -8.71 5.77 12.58
CA TYR A 246 -9.77 6.62 12.03
C TYR A 246 -10.78 7.04 13.10
N CYS A 247 -11.32 6.08 13.86
CA CYS A 247 -12.27 6.38 14.94
C CYS A 247 -11.67 7.32 16.00
N ARG A 248 -10.40 7.08 16.39
CA ARG A 248 -9.70 7.94 17.37
C ARG A 248 -9.48 9.35 16.82
N ALA A 249 -9.13 9.49 15.54
CA ALA A 249 -8.98 10.79 14.90
C ALA A 249 -10.33 11.53 14.83
N ALA A 250 -11.41 10.83 14.44
CA ALA A 250 -12.76 11.40 14.39
C ALA A 250 -13.23 11.90 15.77
N ILE A 251 -13.01 11.11 16.84
CA ILE A 251 -13.32 11.54 18.22
C ILE A 251 -12.57 12.81 18.60
N LYS A 252 -11.30 12.94 18.19
CA LYS A 252 -10.49 14.13 18.47
C LYS A 252 -11.01 15.35 17.72
N CYS A 253 -11.34 15.22 16.44
CA CYS A 253 -11.91 16.31 15.64
C CYS A 253 -13.26 16.79 16.21
N ASN A 254 -14.10 15.88 16.69
CA ASN A 254 -15.40 16.21 17.29
C ASN A 254 -15.31 16.96 18.63
N LYS A 255 -14.12 17.07 19.24
CA LYS A 255 -13.89 17.91 20.44
C LYS A 255 -13.43 19.33 20.09
N VAL A 256 -13.08 19.56 18.83
CA VAL A 256 -12.52 20.83 18.32
C VAL A 256 -13.56 21.60 17.49
N LEU A 257 -14.55 20.88 16.93
CA LEU A 257 -15.77 21.41 16.32
C LEU A 257 -16.85 21.60 17.38
#